data_AF-A0A139HDF9-F1
#
_entry.id   AF-A0A139HDF9-F1
#
_cell.length_a   1.000
_cell.length_b   1.000
_cell.length_c   1.000
_cell.angle_alpha   90.00
_cell.angle_beta   90.00
_cell.angle_gamma   90.00
#
_symmetry.space_group_name_H-M   'P 1'
#
loop_
_entity.id
_entity.type
_entity.pdbx_description
1 polymer ?
#
loop_
_entity_poly.entity_id
_entity_poly.type
_entity_poly.pdbx_seq_one_letter_code
_entity_poly.pdbx_strand_id
1 'polypeptide(L)'
;MSTQHRHAGLPITVLPESDLQHVRLLELPPELLALLTGECPPRLQLKSKEDLAGNAKDANLVLCTPDRTYNVRQVSTSNTLYLTQTAEKQDPGGGPPKIGVDAVAKCDTTIELLSTTKQSAVPFIKPALPVYSSNGNYASAVPVTKTELFSHIPLSQAECEESWSELACFESQHPPGCYVPSAKVKAEIWQRAVTAATADGINLTDPFPADDLPAFAMDICQDWPAELVSSVLKGASNLTPGGHFAIDETKAVRFTGLNLLQVKSEGRAIEATGFLRAWRDLLPEAWRAKCEFAALQGFYALQDGGSMIKYADSAPATTATTESKSLGAKRKWHEKFAASRKKT
;
A
#
# COMPACT_ATOMS: atom_id res chain seq x y z
N MET A 1 -6.91 -8.36 64.94
CA MET A 1 -7.75 -9.53 64.60
C MET A 1 -8.64 -9.14 63.43
N SER A 2 -8.44 -9.75 62.26
CA SER A 2 -9.21 -9.46 61.04
C SER A 2 -10.49 -10.31 61.04
N THR A 3 -11.65 -9.68 61.22
CA THR A 3 -12.98 -10.31 61.20
C THR A 3 -13.53 -10.35 59.78
N GLN A 4 -12.82 -10.96 58.83
CA GLN A 4 -13.42 -11.28 57.54
C GLN A 4 -14.24 -12.56 57.69
N HIS A 5 -15.57 -12.45 57.55
CA HIS A 5 -16.46 -13.61 57.41
C HIS A 5 -15.99 -14.45 56.22
N ARG A 6 -15.48 -15.67 56.47
CA ARG A 6 -14.94 -16.60 55.45
C ARG A 6 -15.91 -16.94 54.30
N HIS A 7 -17.19 -16.63 54.43
CA HIS A 7 -18.25 -16.96 53.47
C HIS A 7 -19.01 -15.75 52.91
N ALA A 8 -18.56 -14.52 53.21
CA ALA A 8 -19.19 -13.30 52.71
C ALA A 8 -18.58 -12.78 51.40
N GLY A 9 -17.58 -13.48 50.86
CA GLY A 9 -16.90 -13.12 49.62
C GLY A 9 -17.57 -13.68 48.37
N LEU A 10 -17.33 -13.02 47.24
CA LEU A 10 -17.77 -13.48 45.93
C LEU A 10 -16.87 -14.66 45.48
N PRO A 11 -17.43 -15.86 45.17
CA PRO A 11 -16.61 -17.02 44.86
C PRO A 11 -15.88 -16.84 43.53
N ILE A 12 -14.57 -17.07 43.53
CA ILE A 12 -13.72 -17.02 42.35
C ILE A 12 -13.17 -18.42 42.07
N THR A 13 -13.34 -18.92 40.84
CA THR A 13 -12.78 -20.20 40.41
C THR A 13 -11.86 -19.98 39.21
N VAL A 14 -10.71 -20.66 39.17
CA VAL A 14 -9.90 -20.72 37.95
C VAL A 14 -10.27 -22.02 37.25
N LEU A 15 -10.71 -21.94 35.99
CA LEU A 15 -11.04 -23.13 35.24
C LEU A 15 -9.79 -24.00 35.03
N PRO A 16 -9.94 -25.33 34.94
CA PRO A 16 -8.85 -26.21 34.54
C PRO A 16 -8.25 -25.78 33.19
N GLU A 17 -6.97 -26.05 32.97
CA GLU A 17 -6.27 -25.62 31.76
C GLU A 17 -6.90 -26.17 30.46
N SER A 18 -7.50 -27.36 30.51
CA SER A 18 -8.26 -27.96 29.41
C SER A 18 -9.51 -27.18 29.01
N ASP A 19 -10.03 -26.37 29.93
CA ASP A 19 -11.31 -25.67 29.81
C ASP A 19 -11.11 -24.15 29.64
N LEU A 20 -9.85 -23.68 29.63
CA LEU A 20 -9.53 -22.28 29.37
C LEU A 20 -9.75 -21.95 27.88
N GLN A 21 -10.36 -20.80 27.64
CA GLN A 21 -10.60 -20.26 26.30
C GLN A 21 -9.30 -19.73 25.68
N HIS A 22 -9.14 -19.93 24.37
CA HIS A 22 -8.02 -19.40 23.59
C HIS A 22 -8.31 -17.96 23.12
N VAL A 23 -8.26 -17.02 24.05
CA VAL A 23 -8.48 -15.59 23.77
C VAL A 23 -7.15 -14.83 23.79
N ARG A 24 -7.02 -13.86 22.89
CA ARG A 24 -5.89 -12.93 22.85
C ARG A 24 -6.41 -11.52 23.06
N LEU A 25 -5.68 -10.73 23.85
CA LEU A 25 -6.00 -9.33 24.09
C LEU A 25 -5.42 -8.50 22.95
N LEU A 26 -6.28 -7.76 22.26
CA LEU A 26 -5.89 -6.81 21.22
C LEU A 26 -6.06 -5.39 21.75
N GLU A 27 -5.00 -4.60 21.70
CA GLU A 27 -5.06 -3.16 21.93
C GLU A 27 -5.87 -2.49 20.83
N LEU A 28 -6.80 -1.61 21.21
CA LEU A 28 -7.61 -0.84 20.28
C LEU A 28 -7.22 0.63 20.38
N PRO A 29 -6.44 1.15 19.40
CA PRO A 29 -6.21 2.59 19.28
C PRO A 29 -7.54 3.36 19.23
N PRO A 30 -7.60 4.62 19.72
CA PRO A 30 -8.85 5.38 19.80
C PRO A 30 -9.62 5.47 18.48
N GLU A 31 -8.91 5.62 17.36
CA GLU A 31 -9.53 5.67 16.04
C GLU A 31 -10.12 4.32 15.62
N LEU A 32 -9.49 3.20 15.99
CA LEU A 32 -10.00 1.86 15.70
C LEU A 32 -11.18 1.51 16.61
N LEU A 33 -11.13 1.92 17.88
CA LEU A 33 -12.25 1.80 18.79
C LEU A 33 -13.47 2.56 18.25
N ALA A 34 -13.29 3.83 17.88
CA ALA A 34 -14.36 4.64 17.29
C ALA A 34 -14.94 4.00 16.02
N LEU A 35 -14.08 3.41 15.18
CA LEU A 35 -14.48 2.70 13.97
C LEU A 35 -15.31 1.45 14.27
N LEU A 36 -14.91 0.66 15.28
CA LEU A 36 -15.60 -0.57 15.68
C LEU A 36 -16.90 -0.33 16.43
N THR A 37 -17.02 0.78 17.16
CA THR A 37 -18.23 1.16 17.90
C THR A 37 -19.17 2.09 17.10
N GLY A 38 -18.83 2.42 15.86
CA GLY A 38 -19.63 3.26 14.98
C GLY A 38 -20.92 2.57 14.50
N GLU A 39 -21.79 3.33 13.83
CA GLU A 39 -23.09 2.81 13.34
C GLU A 39 -22.94 1.74 12.25
N CYS A 40 -21.87 1.82 11.45
CA CYS A 40 -21.56 0.87 10.39
C CYS A 40 -20.09 0.44 10.50
N PRO A 41 -19.76 -0.47 11.43
CA PRO A 41 -18.38 -0.89 11.61
C PRO A 41 -17.89 -1.67 10.38
N PRO A 42 -16.78 -1.27 9.75
CA PRO A 42 -16.26 -1.93 8.57
C PRO A 42 -15.63 -3.28 8.91
N ARG A 43 -15.47 -4.12 7.89
CA ARG A 43 -14.73 -5.36 8.01
C ARG A 43 -13.23 -5.08 8.15
N LEU A 44 -12.64 -5.51 9.26
CA LEU A 44 -11.19 -5.52 9.43
C LEU A 44 -10.59 -6.80 8.84
N GLN A 45 -9.37 -6.71 8.33
CA GLN A 45 -8.66 -7.83 7.70
C GLN A 45 -7.29 -8.02 8.34
N LEU A 46 -6.97 -9.26 8.72
CA LEU A 46 -5.62 -9.65 9.05
C LEU A 46 -4.95 -10.16 7.78
N LYS A 47 -3.83 -9.56 7.39
CA LYS A 47 -3.13 -9.85 6.14
C LYS A 47 -1.66 -10.10 6.41
N SER A 48 -1.04 -10.92 5.57
CA SER A 48 0.38 -11.21 5.62
C SER A 48 0.95 -11.14 4.20
N LYS A 49 2.25 -10.92 4.07
CA LYS A 49 2.90 -10.93 2.76
C LYS A 49 2.98 -12.36 2.24
N GLU A 50 2.26 -12.64 1.17
CA GLU A 50 2.26 -13.94 0.50
C GLU A 50 2.57 -13.74 -0.99
N ASP A 51 3.19 -14.74 -1.62
CA ASP A 51 3.16 -14.82 -3.09
C ASP A 51 1.77 -15.26 -3.57
N LEU A 52 1.52 -15.16 -4.89
CA LEU A 52 0.24 -15.59 -5.48
C LEU A 52 -0.04 -17.10 -5.33
N ALA A 53 0.94 -17.88 -4.88
CA ALA A 53 0.77 -19.30 -4.55
C ALA A 53 0.49 -19.52 -3.05
N GLY A 54 0.32 -18.45 -2.26
CA GLY A 54 0.02 -18.50 -0.83
C GLY A 54 1.23 -18.79 0.05
N ASN A 55 2.47 -18.72 -0.47
CA ASN A 55 3.66 -18.95 0.33
C ASN A 55 4.08 -17.66 1.05
N ALA A 56 4.03 -17.69 2.38
CA ALA A 56 4.56 -16.64 3.23
C ALA A 56 6.08 -16.83 3.43
N LYS A 57 6.89 -15.80 3.09
CA LYS A 57 8.31 -15.71 3.47
C LYS A 57 8.54 -14.40 4.22
N ASP A 58 9.06 -14.49 5.44
CA ASP A 58 9.34 -13.34 6.33
C ASP A 58 8.12 -12.40 6.46
N ALA A 59 6.92 -12.97 6.55
CA ALA A 59 5.66 -12.23 6.54
C ALA A 59 5.33 -11.72 7.95
N ASN A 60 5.36 -10.40 8.12
CA ASN A 60 4.75 -9.76 9.27
C ASN A 60 3.22 -9.73 9.08
N LEU A 61 2.50 -9.95 10.17
CA LEU A 61 1.06 -9.80 10.22
C LEU A 61 0.71 -8.31 10.33
N VAL A 62 -0.24 -7.87 9.51
CA VAL A 62 -0.82 -6.54 9.58
C VAL A 62 -2.32 -6.63 9.79
N LEU A 63 -2.88 -5.61 10.45
CA LEU A 63 -4.31 -5.38 10.52
C LEU A 63 -4.66 -4.22 9.59
N CYS A 64 -5.56 -4.47 8.65
CA CYS A 64 -6.04 -3.49 7.71
C CYS A 64 -7.48 -3.08 8.04
N THR A 65 -7.67 -1.77 8.13
CA THR A 65 -8.95 -1.10 7.96
C THR A 65 -9.17 -0.82 6.45
N PRO A 66 -10.30 -0.24 6.02
CA PRO A 66 -10.49 0.13 4.61
C PRO A 66 -9.41 1.08 4.08
N ASP A 67 -8.90 1.99 4.92
CA ASP A 67 -8.02 3.09 4.51
C ASP A 67 -6.63 3.12 5.18
N ARG A 68 -6.38 2.25 6.16
CA ARG A 68 -5.12 2.22 6.93
C ARG A 68 -4.65 0.82 7.26
N THR A 69 -3.33 0.71 7.39
CA THR A 69 -2.62 -0.48 7.83
C THR A 69 -2.00 -0.27 9.21
N TYR A 70 -2.03 -1.30 10.04
CA TYR A 70 -1.42 -1.35 11.36
C TYR A 70 -0.49 -2.56 11.44
N ASN A 71 0.75 -2.34 11.85
CA ASN A 71 1.66 -3.44 12.16
C ASN A 71 1.23 -4.11 13.46
N VAL A 72 1.14 -5.44 13.43
CA VAL A 72 0.76 -6.22 14.60
C VAL A 72 2.02 -6.65 15.36
N ARG A 73 2.08 -6.33 16.65
CA ARG A 73 3.18 -6.72 17.52
C ARG A 73 2.66 -7.48 18.73
N GLN A 74 3.32 -8.59 19.07
CA GLN A 74 3.05 -9.30 20.32
C GLN A 74 3.99 -8.79 21.43
N VAL A 75 3.43 -8.48 22.59
CA VAL A 75 4.19 -8.08 23.79
C VAL A 75 3.85 -9.02 24.94
N SER A 76 4.88 -9.62 25.52
CA SER A 76 4.75 -10.46 26.71
C SER A 76 4.71 -9.62 27.98
N THR A 77 4.01 -10.12 29.00
CA THR A 77 3.98 -9.51 30.32
C THR A 77 4.46 -10.50 31.36
N SER A 78 5.18 -10.00 32.38
CA SER A 78 5.54 -10.79 33.56
C SER A 78 4.38 -10.91 34.56
N ASN A 79 3.32 -10.12 34.39
CA ASN A 79 2.15 -10.15 35.25
C ASN A 79 1.23 -11.30 34.87
N THR A 80 0.55 -11.86 35.86
CA THR A 80 -0.49 -12.87 35.60
C THR A 80 -1.81 -12.16 35.34
N LEU A 81 -2.29 -12.20 34.10
CA LEU A 81 -3.58 -11.65 33.72
C LEU A 81 -4.56 -12.80 33.45
N TYR A 82 -5.73 -12.72 34.08
CA TYR A 82 -6.85 -13.61 33.79
C TYR A 82 -8.02 -12.79 33.23
N LEU A 83 -8.60 -13.29 32.15
CA LEU A 83 -9.92 -12.86 31.71
C LEU A 83 -10.95 -13.59 32.55
N THR A 84 -11.90 -12.84 33.07
CA THR A 84 -12.93 -13.37 33.96
C THR A 84 -14.32 -13.15 33.39
N GLN A 85 -15.22 -14.08 33.68
CA GLN A 85 -16.62 -13.99 33.31
C GLN A 85 -17.48 -14.28 34.54
N THR A 86 -18.64 -13.64 34.62
CA THR A 86 -19.63 -13.94 35.65
C THR A 86 -20.19 -15.35 35.45
N ALA A 87 -20.27 -16.13 36.52
CA ALA A 87 -20.79 -17.50 36.49
C ALA A 87 -21.77 -17.73 37.63
N GLU A 88 -22.86 -18.45 37.38
CA GLU A 88 -23.73 -18.92 38.46
C GLU A 88 -23.09 -20.12 39.14
N LYS A 89 -22.91 -20.03 40.46
CA LYS A 89 -22.36 -21.10 41.30
C LYS A 89 -23.44 -21.65 42.20
N GLN A 90 -23.58 -22.97 42.25
CA GLN A 90 -24.46 -23.61 43.22
C GLN A 90 -23.97 -23.30 44.64
N ASP A 91 -24.89 -22.95 45.53
CA ASP A 91 -24.56 -22.73 46.93
C ASP A 91 -24.23 -24.09 47.59
N PRO A 92 -23.04 -24.27 48.20
CA PRO A 92 -22.69 -25.52 48.87
C PRO A 92 -23.69 -25.93 49.97
N GLY A 93 -24.45 -24.97 50.50
CA GLY A 93 -25.51 -25.19 51.48
C GLY A 93 -26.88 -25.53 50.91
N GLY A 94 -27.03 -25.74 49.59
CA GLY A 94 -28.32 -26.02 48.94
C GLY A 94 -29.24 -24.80 48.82
N GLY A 95 -28.71 -23.60 49.08
CA GLY A 95 -29.40 -22.33 48.86
C GLY A 95 -29.52 -21.95 47.37
N PRO A 96 -30.13 -20.79 47.07
CA PRO A 96 -30.22 -20.30 45.70
C PRO A 96 -28.81 -20.10 45.09
N PRO A 97 -28.66 -20.30 43.77
CA PRO A 97 -27.37 -20.10 43.10
C PRO A 97 -26.86 -18.67 43.35
N LYS A 98 -25.56 -18.58 43.63
CA LYS A 98 -24.85 -17.34 43.92
C LYS A 98 -24.07 -16.92 42.68
N ILE A 99 -24.01 -15.60 42.43
CA ILE A 99 -23.16 -15.06 41.38
C ILE A 99 -21.70 -15.17 41.83
N GLY A 100 -20.90 -15.89 41.05
CA GLY A 100 -19.46 -16.03 41.16
C GLY A 100 -18.74 -15.49 39.94
N VAL A 101 -17.42 -15.65 39.94
CA VAL A 101 -16.55 -15.26 38.83
C VAL A 101 -15.64 -16.43 38.47
N ASP A 102 -15.58 -16.75 37.19
CA ASP A 102 -14.65 -17.75 36.66
C ASP A 102 -13.55 -17.07 35.87
N ALA A 103 -12.30 -17.43 36.14
CA ALA A 103 -11.19 -17.11 35.26
C ALA A 103 -11.24 -18.09 34.08
N VAL A 104 -11.68 -17.57 32.93
CA VAL A 104 -11.99 -18.34 31.72
C VAL A 104 -10.84 -18.35 30.72
N ALA A 105 -9.88 -17.42 30.82
CA ALA A 105 -8.65 -17.47 30.03
C ALA A 105 -7.48 -16.85 30.81
N LYS A 106 -6.27 -17.31 30.49
CA LYS A 106 -5.02 -16.74 30.99
C LYS A 106 -4.30 -16.05 29.83
N CYS A 107 -3.97 -14.78 29.99
CA CYS A 107 -3.30 -13.99 28.97
C CYS A 107 -1.87 -13.65 29.43
N ASP A 108 -0.89 -14.28 28.80
CA ASP A 108 0.54 -14.01 29.01
C ASP A 108 1.10 -12.96 28.04
N THR A 109 0.32 -12.65 27.00
CA THR A 109 0.68 -11.74 25.93
C THR A 109 -0.49 -10.83 25.56
N THR A 110 -0.13 -9.65 25.09
CA THR A 110 -1.03 -8.68 24.48
C THR A 110 -0.59 -8.42 23.05
N ILE A 111 -1.53 -8.04 22.20
CA ILE A 111 -1.28 -7.67 20.81
C ILE A 111 -1.43 -6.16 20.72
N GLU A 112 -0.33 -5.48 20.39
CA GLU A 112 -0.28 -4.05 20.15
C GLU A 112 -0.45 -3.76 18.65
N LEU A 113 -1.13 -2.66 18.34
CA LEU A 113 -1.31 -2.17 16.97
C LEU A 113 -0.51 -0.88 16.77
N LEU A 114 0.48 -0.95 15.90
CA LEU A 114 1.34 0.19 15.58
C LEU A 114 0.89 0.80 14.25
N SER A 115 0.38 2.03 14.29
CA SER A 115 0.02 2.75 13.08
C SER A 115 1.22 2.90 12.16
N THR A 116 1.02 2.65 10.87
CA THR A 116 2.05 2.85 9.85
C THR A 116 1.78 4.10 9.04
N THR A 117 2.84 4.76 8.59
CA THR A 117 2.71 5.74 7.51
C THR A 117 2.20 5.04 6.25
N LYS A 118 1.38 5.71 5.44
CA LYS A 118 0.91 5.18 4.16
C LYS A 118 2.07 4.61 3.35
N GLN A 119 1.92 3.39 2.87
CA GLN A 119 2.94 2.72 2.06
C GLN A 119 2.44 2.51 0.64
N SER A 120 3.35 2.59 -0.33
CA SER A 120 3.04 2.26 -1.72
C SER A 120 2.97 0.74 -1.89
N ALA A 121 1.90 0.27 -2.54
CA ALA A 121 1.73 -1.11 -2.96
C ALA A 121 2.46 -1.44 -4.29
N VAL A 122 3.06 -0.45 -4.96
CA VAL A 122 3.82 -0.62 -6.22
C VAL A 122 4.85 -1.77 -6.15
N PRO A 123 5.64 -1.93 -5.07
CA PRO A 123 6.62 -3.03 -4.97
C PRO A 123 6.01 -4.42 -4.93
N PHE A 124 4.71 -4.54 -4.64
CA PHE A 124 3.97 -5.81 -4.63
C PHE A 124 3.23 -6.01 -5.95
N ILE A 125 2.53 -4.98 -6.44
CA ILE A 125 1.71 -5.05 -7.67
C ILE A 125 2.58 -5.25 -8.91
N LYS A 126 3.65 -4.46 -9.06
CA LYS A 126 4.46 -4.45 -10.28
C LYS A 126 5.12 -5.80 -10.62
N PRO A 127 5.73 -6.55 -9.68
CA PRO A 127 6.27 -7.88 -9.97
C PRO A 127 5.20 -8.97 -10.07
N ALA A 128 4.00 -8.77 -9.51
CA ALA A 128 2.94 -9.76 -9.51
C ALA A 128 2.14 -9.80 -10.82
N LEU A 129 2.16 -8.70 -11.60
CA LEU A 129 1.34 -8.55 -12.80
C LEU A 129 2.16 -8.59 -14.10
N PRO A 130 1.64 -9.22 -15.16
CA PRO A 130 2.23 -9.14 -16.49
C PRO A 130 2.14 -7.71 -17.05
N VAL A 131 3.12 -7.34 -17.88
CA VAL A 131 3.12 -6.07 -18.61
C VAL A 131 2.24 -6.18 -19.84
N TYR A 132 1.33 -5.22 -20.05
CA TYR A 132 0.54 -5.09 -21.27
C TYR A 132 1.26 -4.22 -22.29
N SER A 133 1.54 -4.78 -23.47
CA SER A 133 2.19 -4.09 -24.58
C SER A 133 1.46 -4.32 -25.89
N SER A 134 1.51 -3.33 -26.80
CA SER A 134 0.81 -3.35 -28.10
C SER A 134 1.25 -4.48 -29.06
N ASN A 135 2.28 -5.25 -28.70
CA ASN A 135 2.76 -6.40 -29.48
C ASN A 135 1.98 -7.70 -29.17
N GLY A 136 1.00 -7.68 -28.26
CA GLY A 136 0.19 -8.83 -27.89
C GLY A 136 0.94 -9.94 -27.16
N ASN A 137 2.20 -9.72 -26.78
CA ASN A 137 3.01 -10.68 -26.04
C ASN A 137 2.82 -10.47 -24.54
N TYR A 138 1.70 -10.96 -24.04
CA TYR A 138 1.44 -11.00 -22.61
C TYR A 138 2.19 -12.19 -22.03
N ALA A 139 3.09 -11.96 -21.07
CA ALA A 139 3.73 -13.05 -20.35
C ALA A 139 2.65 -14.02 -19.86
N SER A 140 2.90 -15.34 -19.97
CA SER A 140 1.94 -16.41 -19.63
C SER A 140 1.73 -16.54 -18.12
N ALA A 141 1.36 -15.45 -17.46
CA ALA A 141 1.00 -15.41 -16.05
C ALA A 141 -0.41 -15.99 -15.87
N VAL A 142 -0.61 -16.68 -14.75
CA VAL A 142 -1.94 -17.12 -14.34
C VAL A 142 -2.83 -15.89 -14.18
N PRO A 143 -4.00 -15.83 -14.81
CA PRO A 143 -4.96 -14.74 -14.61
C PRO A 143 -5.27 -14.59 -13.13
N VAL A 144 -5.01 -13.41 -12.59
CA VAL A 144 -5.35 -13.04 -11.22
C VAL A 144 -6.39 -11.92 -11.27
N THR A 145 -7.39 -12.00 -10.40
CA THR A 145 -8.36 -10.90 -10.24
C THR A 145 -7.79 -9.81 -9.35
N LYS A 146 -8.31 -8.58 -9.47
CA LYS A 146 -7.86 -7.46 -8.61
C LYS A 146 -8.02 -7.77 -7.12
N THR A 147 -9.16 -8.36 -6.76
CA THR A 147 -9.50 -8.74 -5.37
C THR A 147 -8.52 -9.77 -4.81
N GLU A 148 -8.20 -10.79 -5.60
CA GLU A 148 -7.25 -11.84 -5.23
C GLU A 148 -5.84 -11.26 -5.06
N LEU A 149 -5.36 -10.46 -6.03
CA LEU A 149 -4.08 -9.76 -5.93
C LEU A 149 -3.99 -8.96 -4.63
N PHE A 150 -5.01 -8.15 -4.34
CA PHE A 150 -5.00 -7.32 -3.14
C PHE A 150 -5.02 -8.14 -1.86
N SER A 151 -5.60 -9.34 -1.86
CA SER A 151 -5.65 -10.20 -0.67
C SER A 151 -4.26 -10.64 -0.19
N HIS A 152 -3.28 -10.76 -1.10
CA HIS A 152 -1.90 -11.16 -0.78
C HIS A 152 -0.95 -10.00 -0.45
N ILE A 153 -1.41 -8.74 -0.59
CA ILE A 153 -0.62 -7.55 -0.29
C ILE A 153 -0.88 -7.13 1.16
N PRO A 154 0.14 -6.98 2.02
CA PRO A 154 -0.02 -6.61 3.43
C PRO A 154 -0.29 -5.10 3.61
N LEU A 155 -1.25 -4.56 2.86
CA LEU A 155 -1.67 -3.16 2.88
C LEU A 155 -3.21 -3.07 2.82
N SER A 156 -3.74 -1.91 3.20
CA SER A 156 -5.17 -1.61 3.15
C SER A 156 -5.68 -1.52 1.71
N GLN A 157 -7.00 -1.61 1.54
CA GLN A 157 -7.60 -1.52 0.22
C GLN A 157 -7.30 -0.15 -0.43
N ALA A 158 -7.42 0.95 0.31
CA ALA A 158 -7.14 2.28 -0.23
C ALA A 158 -5.68 2.45 -0.67
N GLU A 159 -4.70 1.91 0.07
CA GLU A 159 -3.28 1.96 -0.31
C GLU A 159 -2.99 1.15 -1.58
N CYS A 160 -3.63 -0.02 -1.71
CA CYS A 160 -3.56 -0.83 -2.92
C CYS A 160 -4.20 -0.11 -4.12
N GLU A 161 -5.37 0.50 -3.94
CA GLU A 161 -6.08 1.27 -4.98
C GLU A 161 -5.27 2.48 -5.46
N GLU A 162 -4.62 3.20 -4.55
CA GLU A 162 -3.78 4.35 -4.88
C GLU A 162 -2.61 3.93 -5.80
N SER A 163 -1.93 2.84 -5.46
CA SER A 163 -0.82 2.31 -6.27
C SER A 163 -1.28 1.65 -7.57
N TRP A 164 -2.47 1.02 -7.55
CA TRP A 164 -3.12 0.47 -8.73
C TRP A 164 -3.41 1.59 -9.75
N SER A 165 -3.95 2.71 -9.28
CA SER A 165 -4.20 3.88 -10.11
C SER A 165 -2.90 4.55 -10.56
N GLU A 166 -1.90 4.69 -9.70
CA GLU A 166 -0.57 5.24 -10.04
C GLU A 166 0.09 4.46 -11.19
N LEU A 167 0.00 3.13 -11.16
CA LEU A 167 0.52 2.27 -12.20
C LEU A 167 -0.38 2.18 -13.43
N ALA A 168 -1.56 2.82 -13.42
CA ALA A 168 -2.63 2.65 -14.40
C ALA A 168 -2.95 1.17 -14.66
N CYS A 169 -2.91 0.35 -13.60
CA CYS A 169 -3.30 -1.05 -13.69
C CYS A 169 -4.76 -1.17 -14.11
N PHE A 170 -5.08 -2.23 -14.84
CA PHE A 170 -6.43 -2.51 -15.29
C PHE A 170 -6.70 -4.01 -15.29
N GLU A 171 -7.97 -4.36 -15.16
CA GLU A 171 -8.46 -5.72 -15.34
C GLU A 171 -9.05 -5.82 -16.75
N SER A 172 -8.63 -6.84 -17.49
CA SER A 172 -9.09 -7.10 -18.84
C SER A 172 -9.87 -8.40 -18.87
N GLN A 173 -10.89 -8.46 -19.73
CA GLN A 173 -11.57 -9.71 -20.05
C GLN A 173 -10.84 -10.47 -21.16
N HIS A 174 -10.13 -9.74 -22.04
CA HIS A 174 -9.49 -10.28 -23.24
C HIS A 174 -8.12 -9.63 -23.47
N PRO A 175 -7.02 -10.31 -23.12
CA PRO A 175 -6.94 -11.55 -22.33
C PRO A 175 -7.44 -11.37 -20.87
N PRO A 176 -7.94 -12.44 -20.22
CA PRO A 176 -8.44 -12.35 -18.85
C PRO A 176 -7.31 -12.11 -17.85
N GLY A 177 -7.50 -11.16 -16.94
CA GLY A 177 -6.63 -10.93 -15.80
C GLY A 177 -6.26 -9.47 -15.58
N CYS A 178 -5.38 -9.25 -14.61
CA CYS A 178 -4.85 -7.93 -14.26
C CYS A 178 -3.53 -7.64 -14.97
N TYR A 179 -3.34 -6.40 -15.41
CA TYR A 179 -2.15 -6.00 -16.17
C TYR A 179 -1.59 -4.64 -15.72
N VAL A 180 -0.28 -4.48 -15.90
CA VAL A 180 0.40 -3.16 -15.84
C VAL A 180 0.70 -2.71 -17.27
N PRO A 181 0.14 -1.60 -17.76
CA PRO A 181 0.47 -1.12 -19.10
C PRO A 181 1.94 -0.70 -19.20
N SER A 182 2.58 -1.03 -20.33
CA SER A 182 3.93 -0.55 -20.63
C SER A 182 3.93 0.98 -20.78
N ALA A 183 5.09 1.61 -20.50
CA ALA A 183 5.25 3.06 -20.64
C ALA A 183 4.94 3.55 -22.06
N LYS A 184 5.22 2.72 -23.08
CA LYS A 184 4.88 3.01 -24.48
C LYS A 184 3.38 3.12 -24.68
N VAL A 185 2.62 2.12 -24.23
CA VAL A 185 1.14 2.12 -24.30
C VAL A 185 0.56 3.34 -23.57
N LYS A 186 1.05 3.63 -22.35
CA LYS A 186 0.62 4.80 -21.57
C LYS A 186 0.86 6.11 -22.32
N ALA A 187 2.05 6.27 -22.90
CA ALA A 187 2.41 7.47 -23.65
C ALA A 187 1.58 7.63 -24.94
N GLU A 188 1.33 6.54 -25.68
CA GLU A 188 0.52 6.54 -26.90
C GLU A 188 -0.94 6.92 -26.61
N ILE A 189 -1.56 6.30 -25.60
CA ILE A 189 -2.94 6.62 -25.19
C ILE A 189 -3.04 8.08 -24.73
N TRP A 190 -2.10 8.54 -23.88
CA TRP A 190 -2.06 9.92 -23.41
C TRP A 190 -1.93 10.90 -24.57
N GLN A 191 -1.00 10.66 -25.50
CA GLN A 191 -0.79 11.54 -26.65
C GLN A 191 -2.05 11.66 -27.51
N ARG A 192 -2.75 10.55 -27.76
CA ARG A 192 -4.00 10.57 -28.51
C ARG A 192 -5.12 11.29 -27.78
N ALA A 193 -5.24 11.10 -26.46
CA ALA A 193 -6.20 11.81 -25.63
C ALA A 193 -6.00 13.32 -25.69
N VAL A 194 -4.76 13.80 -25.52
CA VAL A 194 -4.44 15.23 -25.63
C VAL A 194 -4.71 15.76 -27.04
N THR A 195 -4.39 14.99 -28.08
CA THR A 195 -4.62 15.38 -29.48
C THR A 195 -6.12 15.51 -29.78
N ALA A 196 -6.93 14.52 -29.38
CA ALA A 196 -8.37 14.52 -29.56
C ALA A 196 -9.03 15.68 -28.78
N ALA A 197 -8.71 15.84 -27.50
CA ALA A 197 -9.23 16.94 -26.70
C ALA A 197 -8.88 18.32 -27.30
N THR A 198 -7.66 18.48 -27.82
CA THR A 198 -7.24 19.73 -28.48
C THR A 198 -8.01 19.96 -29.79
N ALA A 199 -8.21 18.92 -30.61
CA ALA A 199 -8.93 19.01 -31.86
C ALA A 199 -10.41 19.39 -31.66
N ASP A 200 -11.03 18.86 -30.61
CA ASP A 200 -12.44 19.09 -30.29
C ASP A 200 -12.67 20.33 -29.39
N GLY A 201 -11.60 20.99 -28.95
CA GLY A 201 -11.67 22.12 -28.03
C GLY A 201 -12.19 21.74 -26.63
N ILE A 202 -12.02 20.49 -26.22
CA ILE A 202 -12.45 19.98 -24.91
C ILE A 202 -11.37 20.30 -23.87
N ASN A 203 -11.81 20.81 -22.72
CA ASN A 203 -10.90 21.04 -21.60
C ASN A 203 -10.61 19.72 -20.87
N LEU A 204 -9.34 19.32 -20.84
CA LEU A 204 -8.89 18.07 -20.20
C LEU A 204 -9.19 18.01 -18.69
N THR A 205 -9.30 19.15 -18.01
CA THR A 205 -9.56 19.18 -16.57
C THR A 205 -11.03 19.01 -16.20
N ASP A 206 -11.92 18.96 -17.19
CA ASP A 206 -13.34 18.81 -16.93
C ASP A 206 -13.62 17.42 -16.31
N PRO A 207 -14.44 17.34 -15.24
CA PRO A 207 -14.69 16.07 -14.57
C PRO A 207 -15.42 15.06 -15.46
N PHE A 208 -15.04 13.78 -15.34
CA PHE A 208 -15.68 12.63 -15.99
C PHE A 208 -16.06 11.55 -14.96
N PRO A 209 -17.12 10.75 -15.19
CA PRO A 209 -17.59 9.75 -14.24
C PRO A 209 -16.55 8.65 -13.97
N ALA A 210 -16.61 8.03 -12.79
CA ALA A 210 -15.71 6.93 -12.43
C ALA A 210 -15.88 5.69 -13.32
N ASP A 211 -17.10 5.44 -13.79
CA ASP A 211 -17.46 4.24 -14.56
C ASP A 211 -17.60 4.53 -16.07
N ASP A 212 -17.19 5.72 -16.52
CA ASP A 212 -17.32 6.15 -17.91
C ASP A 212 -16.03 6.82 -18.43
N LEU A 213 -15.96 7.04 -19.73
CA LEU A 213 -14.86 7.71 -20.41
C LEU A 213 -15.27 9.12 -20.88
N PRO A 214 -14.35 10.09 -20.86
CA PRO A 214 -14.60 11.38 -21.45
C PRO A 214 -14.74 11.27 -22.97
N ALA A 215 -15.51 12.17 -23.58
CA ALA A 215 -15.83 12.12 -25.02
C ALA A 215 -14.58 12.03 -25.92
N PHE A 216 -13.52 12.78 -25.62
CA PHE A 216 -12.25 12.75 -26.38
C PHE A 216 -11.53 11.40 -26.36
N ALA A 217 -11.90 10.49 -25.45
CA ALA A 217 -11.29 9.17 -25.30
C ALA A 217 -12.08 8.06 -26.00
N MET A 218 -13.29 8.34 -26.51
CA MET A 218 -14.16 7.32 -27.09
C MET A 218 -13.57 6.71 -28.37
N ASP A 219 -12.95 7.52 -29.23
CA ASP A 219 -12.30 7.02 -30.45
C ASP A 219 -11.03 6.21 -30.16
N ILE A 220 -10.39 6.44 -29.01
CA ILE A 220 -9.21 5.69 -28.57
C ILE A 220 -9.59 4.23 -28.27
N CYS A 221 -10.82 3.98 -27.83
CA CYS A 221 -11.31 2.63 -27.54
C CYS A 221 -11.49 1.74 -28.78
N GLN A 222 -11.33 2.29 -29.99
CA GLN A 222 -11.29 1.49 -31.22
C GLN A 222 -9.98 0.68 -31.31
N ASP A 223 -8.89 1.19 -30.72
CA ASP A 223 -7.56 0.58 -30.79
C ASP A 223 -7.13 -0.10 -29.48
N TRP A 224 -7.77 0.24 -28.36
CA TRP A 224 -7.43 -0.29 -27.03
C TRP A 224 -8.67 -0.61 -26.19
N PRO A 225 -8.58 -1.58 -25.25
CA PRO A 225 -9.66 -1.85 -24.29
C PRO A 225 -10.06 -0.60 -23.50
N ALA A 226 -11.36 -0.41 -23.27
CA ALA A 226 -11.89 0.75 -22.56
C ALA A 226 -11.35 0.84 -21.12
N GLU A 227 -11.14 -0.31 -20.46
CA GLU A 227 -10.59 -0.41 -19.11
C GLU A 227 -9.14 0.09 -19.05
N LEU A 228 -8.36 -0.17 -20.10
CA LEU A 228 -6.99 0.33 -20.25
C LEU A 228 -6.98 1.84 -20.49
N VAL A 229 -7.83 2.34 -21.40
CA VAL A 229 -7.93 3.78 -21.66
C VAL A 229 -8.35 4.51 -20.37
N SER A 230 -9.35 3.98 -19.67
CA SER A 230 -9.83 4.51 -18.39
C SER A 230 -8.73 4.52 -17.33
N SER A 231 -7.97 3.43 -17.19
CA SER A 231 -6.90 3.36 -16.18
C SER A 231 -5.77 4.35 -16.45
N VAL A 232 -5.41 4.56 -17.72
CA VAL A 232 -4.38 5.54 -18.12
C VAL A 232 -4.81 6.96 -17.77
N LEU A 233 -6.05 7.33 -18.09
CA LEU A 233 -6.58 8.66 -17.76
C LEU A 233 -6.70 8.85 -16.24
N LYS A 234 -7.17 7.83 -15.51
CA LYS A 234 -7.25 7.85 -14.04
C LYS A 234 -5.88 7.99 -13.39
N GLY A 235 -4.82 7.39 -13.96
CA GLY A 235 -3.45 7.55 -13.49
C GLY A 235 -2.92 8.99 -13.55
N ALA A 236 -3.48 9.82 -14.41
CA ALA A 236 -3.21 11.26 -14.50
C ALA A 236 -4.25 12.13 -13.76
N SER A 237 -5.19 11.54 -13.02
CA SER A 237 -6.35 12.22 -12.46
C SER A 237 -6.39 12.19 -10.92
N ASN A 238 -7.26 13.02 -10.35
CA ASN A 238 -7.68 12.98 -8.96
C ASN A 238 -9.17 12.68 -8.87
N LEU A 239 -9.58 12.00 -7.80
CA LEU A 239 -10.99 11.86 -7.45
C LEU A 239 -11.47 13.19 -6.85
N THR A 240 -12.49 13.76 -7.46
CA THR A 240 -13.16 14.98 -6.99
C THR A 240 -14.09 14.65 -5.80
N PRO A 241 -14.47 15.65 -4.97
CA PRO A 241 -15.42 15.44 -3.88
C PRO A 241 -16.78 14.87 -4.33
N GLY A 242 -17.14 15.08 -5.60
CA GLY A 242 -18.38 14.57 -6.21
C GLY A 242 -18.25 13.15 -6.79
N GLY A 243 -17.16 12.42 -6.52
CA GLY A 243 -16.96 11.05 -7.01
C GLY A 243 -16.59 10.92 -8.50
N HIS A 244 -16.36 12.03 -9.19
CA HIS A 244 -15.88 12.07 -10.57
C HIS A 244 -14.35 12.15 -10.61
N PHE A 245 -13.71 11.72 -11.69
CA PHE A 245 -12.30 11.98 -11.91
C PHE A 245 -12.12 13.27 -12.70
N ALA A 246 -11.07 14.02 -12.40
CA ALA A 246 -10.62 15.13 -13.23
C ALA A 246 -9.11 15.00 -13.42
N ILE A 247 -8.63 15.24 -14.64
CA ILE A 247 -7.20 15.22 -14.93
C ILE A 247 -6.54 16.30 -14.07
N ASP A 248 -5.59 15.87 -13.24
CA ASP A 248 -4.84 16.77 -12.38
C ASP A 248 -3.57 17.17 -13.11
N GLU A 249 -3.36 18.48 -13.25
CA GLU A 249 -2.23 19.00 -14.02
C GLU A 249 -0.88 18.50 -13.50
N THR A 250 -0.69 18.45 -12.18
CA THR A 250 0.59 18.06 -11.59
C THR A 250 0.85 16.57 -11.79
N LYS A 251 -0.18 15.73 -11.59
CA LYS A 251 -0.12 14.30 -11.87
C LYS A 251 0.08 14.03 -13.35
N ALA A 252 -0.65 14.70 -14.24
CA ALA A 252 -0.53 14.54 -15.68
C ALA A 252 0.87 14.89 -16.18
N VAL A 253 1.41 16.04 -15.77
CA VAL A 253 2.79 16.46 -16.11
C VAL A 253 3.78 15.37 -15.70
N ARG A 254 3.73 14.91 -14.45
CA ARG A 254 4.60 13.85 -13.93
C ARG A 254 4.40 12.53 -14.66
N PHE A 255 3.16 12.07 -14.83
CA PHE A 255 2.79 10.84 -15.51
C PHE A 255 3.37 10.80 -16.93
N THR A 256 3.15 11.86 -17.72
CA THR A 256 3.64 11.95 -19.09
C THR A 256 5.16 11.98 -19.14
N GLY A 257 5.80 12.72 -18.23
CA GLY A 257 7.26 12.82 -18.17
C GLY A 257 7.93 11.49 -17.82
N LEU A 258 7.40 10.76 -16.84
CA LEU A 258 7.93 9.45 -16.44
C LEU A 258 7.80 8.42 -17.56
N ASN A 259 6.61 8.31 -18.15
CA ASN A 259 6.38 7.36 -19.24
C ASN A 259 7.23 7.70 -20.47
N LEU A 260 7.32 8.98 -20.84
CA LEU A 260 8.18 9.40 -21.95
C LEU A 260 9.66 9.13 -21.67
N LEU A 261 10.13 9.40 -20.46
CA LEU A 261 11.52 9.18 -20.09
C LEU A 261 11.85 7.68 -20.13
N GLN A 262 10.96 6.84 -19.61
CA GLN A 262 11.12 5.38 -19.68
C GLN A 262 11.16 4.89 -21.13
N VAL A 263 10.28 5.39 -22.00
CA VAL A 263 10.24 5.05 -23.43
C VAL A 263 11.51 5.50 -24.15
N LYS A 264 11.94 6.76 -23.99
CA LYS A 264 13.09 7.30 -24.73
C LYS A 264 14.43 6.79 -24.20
N SER A 265 14.54 6.59 -22.89
CA SER A 265 15.80 6.15 -22.29
C SER A 265 16.11 4.69 -22.64
N GLU A 266 15.11 3.80 -22.66
CA GLU A 266 15.30 2.36 -22.82
C GLU A 266 16.43 1.80 -21.93
N GLY A 267 16.57 2.36 -20.71
CA GLY A 267 17.64 2.01 -19.78
C GLY A 267 19.01 2.65 -20.05
N ARG A 268 19.12 3.54 -21.04
CA ARG A 268 20.31 4.31 -21.41
C ARG A 268 20.14 5.80 -21.11
N ALA A 269 21.24 6.51 -20.93
CA ALA A 269 21.19 7.97 -20.77
C ALA A 269 20.91 8.63 -22.14
N ILE A 270 20.05 9.65 -22.13
CA ILE A 270 19.65 10.43 -23.31
C ILE A 270 19.86 11.93 -23.06
N GLU A 271 19.90 12.72 -24.12
CA GLU A 271 20.07 14.18 -24.02
C GLU A 271 18.90 14.83 -23.25
N ALA A 272 19.24 15.56 -22.17
CA ALA A 272 18.31 16.17 -21.23
C ALA A 272 17.42 17.26 -21.90
N THR A 273 18.02 18.10 -22.74
CA THR A 273 17.35 19.16 -23.52
C THR A 273 16.37 18.59 -24.53
N GLY A 274 16.79 17.55 -25.27
CA GLY A 274 15.93 16.84 -26.23
C GLY A 274 14.74 16.17 -25.55
N PHE A 275 14.95 15.58 -24.37
CA PHE A 275 13.88 15.02 -23.55
C PHE A 275 12.87 16.11 -23.09
N LEU A 276 13.34 17.22 -22.52
CA LEU A 276 12.47 18.30 -22.04
C LEU A 276 11.59 18.88 -23.17
N ARG A 277 12.15 19.05 -24.37
CA ARG A 277 11.38 19.50 -25.55
C ARG A 277 10.26 18.51 -25.87
N ALA A 278 10.61 17.23 -26.03
CA ALA A 278 9.61 16.20 -26.35
C ALA A 278 8.55 16.04 -25.26
N TRP A 279 8.89 16.25 -23.99
CA TRP A 279 7.93 16.21 -22.89
C TRP A 279 6.93 17.37 -22.97
N ARG A 280 7.39 18.58 -23.28
CA ARG A 280 6.50 19.74 -23.49
C ARG A 280 5.56 19.55 -24.66
N ASP A 281 6.01 18.88 -25.72
CA ASP A 281 5.19 18.64 -26.92
C ASP A 281 4.02 17.67 -26.66
N LEU A 282 4.07 16.87 -25.59
CA LEU A 282 3.02 15.92 -25.19
C LEU A 282 2.00 16.49 -24.19
N LEU A 283 2.06 17.78 -23.91
CA LEU A 283 1.19 18.44 -22.95
C LEU A 283 0.50 19.67 -23.57
N PRO A 284 -0.70 20.03 -23.08
CA PRO A 284 -1.35 21.30 -23.39
C PRO A 284 -0.42 22.49 -23.19
N GLU A 285 -0.58 23.52 -24.00
CA GLU A 285 0.29 24.70 -23.99
C GLU A 285 0.42 25.33 -22.59
N ALA A 286 -0.70 25.43 -21.86
CA ALA A 286 -0.78 25.97 -20.51
C ALA A 286 0.11 25.23 -19.50
N TRP A 287 0.42 23.95 -19.73
CA TRP A 287 1.13 23.10 -18.75
C TRP A 287 2.63 22.98 -19.07
N ARG A 288 3.07 23.40 -20.27
CA ARG A 288 4.46 23.23 -20.75
C ARG A 288 5.51 23.87 -19.85
N ALA A 289 5.15 24.95 -19.17
CA ALA A 289 6.03 25.64 -18.22
C ALA A 289 6.38 24.76 -17.00
N LYS A 290 5.54 23.79 -16.65
CA LYS A 290 5.73 22.89 -15.50
C LYS A 290 6.58 21.66 -15.80
N CYS A 291 7.02 21.49 -17.05
CA CYS A 291 7.93 20.42 -17.45
C CYS A 291 9.36 20.70 -16.95
N GLU A 292 9.62 20.29 -15.71
CA GLU A 292 10.89 20.45 -15.02
C GLU A 292 11.34 19.13 -14.40
N PHE A 293 12.66 18.92 -14.27
CA PHE A 293 13.19 17.69 -13.66
C PHE A 293 12.71 17.47 -12.22
N ALA A 294 12.44 18.56 -11.48
CA ALA A 294 11.88 18.47 -10.13
C ALA A 294 10.54 17.70 -10.09
N ALA A 295 9.72 17.78 -11.14
CA ALA A 295 8.46 17.04 -11.20
C ALA A 295 8.67 15.52 -11.37
N LEU A 296 9.87 15.07 -11.76
CA LEU A 296 10.23 13.65 -11.91
C LEU A 296 11.11 13.13 -10.76
N GLN A 297 11.27 13.91 -9.68
CA GLN A 297 12.18 13.60 -8.59
C GLN A 297 12.02 12.17 -8.07
N GLY A 298 13.15 11.46 -7.95
CA GLY A 298 13.18 10.07 -7.50
C GLY A 298 13.02 9.02 -8.61
N PHE A 299 12.87 9.41 -9.88
CA PHE A 299 12.69 8.47 -10.98
C PHE A 299 13.65 8.71 -12.15
N TYR A 300 14.70 9.50 -11.93
CA TYR A 300 15.75 9.73 -12.91
C TYR A 300 17.12 9.86 -12.25
N ALA A 301 18.15 9.66 -13.06
CA ALA A 301 19.53 10.00 -12.73
C ALA A 301 20.09 10.96 -13.79
N LEU A 302 20.72 12.04 -13.35
CA LEU A 302 21.48 12.95 -14.21
C LEU A 302 22.92 12.49 -14.32
N GLN A 303 23.49 12.66 -15.50
CA GLN A 303 24.88 12.37 -15.83
C GLN A 303 25.50 13.56 -16.57
N ASP A 304 26.83 13.58 -16.67
CA ASP A 304 27.58 14.56 -17.46
C ASP A 304 27.18 16.02 -17.15
N GLY A 305 27.18 16.37 -15.86
CA GLY A 305 26.83 17.71 -15.40
C GLY A 305 25.38 18.12 -15.63
N GLY A 306 24.47 17.16 -15.89
CA GLY A 306 23.06 17.42 -16.15
C GLY A 306 22.68 17.48 -17.64
N SER A 307 23.65 17.28 -18.54
CA SER A 307 23.38 17.22 -19.99
C SER A 307 22.68 15.92 -20.42
N MET A 308 22.80 14.86 -19.60
CA MET A 308 22.25 13.54 -19.88
C MET A 308 21.31 13.10 -18.74
N ILE A 309 20.20 12.44 -19.09
CA ILE A 309 19.19 11.92 -18.17
C ILE A 309 18.88 10.46 -18.47
N LYS A 310 18.70 9.64 -17.43
CA LYS A 310 18.30 8.23 -17.53
C LYS A 310 17.14 7.94 -16.59
N TYR A 311 16.17 7.15 -17.04
CA TYR A 311 15.08 6.65 -16.18
C TYR A 311 15.63 5.73 -15.07
N ALA A 312 15.10 5.90 -13.85
CA ALA A 312 15.39 5.04 -12.71
C ALA A 312 14.07 4.52 -12.12
N ASP A 313 13.99 3.21 -11.90
CA ASP A 313 12.76 2.54 -11.47
C ASP A 313 12.46 2.70 -9.96
N SER A 314 13.37 3.33 -9.24
CA SER A 314 13.25 3.77 -7.85
C SER A 314 14.25 4.90 -7.62
N ALA A 315 14.01 5.70 -6.57
CA ALA A 315 14.93 6.77 -6.19
C ALA A 315 16.34 6.20 -6.05
N PRO A 316 17.32 6.63 -6.87
CA PRO A 316 18.70 6.32 -6.56
C PRO A 316 18.94 6.90 -5.17
N ALA A 317 19.49 6.11 -4.25
CA ALA A 317 20.01 6.63 -2.99
C ALA A 317 20.94 7.79 -3.37
N THR A 318 20.52 9.02 -3.05
CA THR A 318 21.10 10.23 -3.61
C THR A 318 22.60 10.26 -3.33
N THR A 319 23.43 10.02 -4.34
CA THR A 319 24.80 10.53 -4.31
C THR A 319 24.71 12.02 -4.54
N ALA A 320 24.43 12.74 -3.46
CA ALA A 320 24.75 14.15 -3.37
C ALA A 320 26.26 14.27 -3.56
N THR A 321 26.67 14.77 -4.71
CA THR A 321 27.98 15.35 -4.94
C THR A 321 28.15 16.53 -3.98
N THR A 322 28.64 16.22 -2.79
CA THR A 322 29.22 17.20 -1.87
C THR A 322 30.60 16.66 -1.52
N GLU A 323 31.59 17.36 -2.05
CA GLU A 323 32.99 17.44 -1.64
C GLU A 323 33.52 16.32 -0.74
N SER A 324 34.45 15.56 -1.31
CA SER A 324 35.37 14.67 -0.60
C SER A 324 36.10 15.42 0.53
N LYS A 325 35.63 15.26 1.77
CA LYS A 325 36.49 15.33 2.96
C LYS A 325 36.53 13.96 3.63
N SER A 326 37.71 13.37 3.56
CA SER A 326 38.10 12.13 4.22
C SER A 326 37.94 12.21 5.74
N LEU A 327 37.05 11.40 6.31
CA LEU A 327 37.04 10.97 7.71
C LEU A 327 36.61 9.49 7.66
N GLY A 328 37.46 8.50 7.97
CA GLY A 328 38.11 8.34 9.26
C GLY A 328 37.35 7.28 10.08
N ALA A 329 37.85 6.04 10.04
CA ALA A 329 37.62 4.96 11.02
C ALA A 329 36.19 4.37 11.18
N LYS A 330 35.87 3.36 10.36
CA LYS A 330 34.94 2.28 10.74
C LYS A 330 35.56 1.46 11.89
N ARG A 331 35.30 1.87 13.13
CA ARG A 331 35.66 1.12 14.33
C ARG A 331 34.77 -0.11 14.48
N LYS A 332 35.43 -1.26 14.48
CA LYS A 332 34.94 -2.62 14.69
C LYS A 332 34.18 -2.75 16.01
N TRP A 333 32.86 -2.83 15.94
CA TRP A 333 31.99 -3.14 17.07
C TRP A 333 32.20 -4.58 17.59
N HIS A 334 32.54 -5.51 16.70
CA HIS A 334 32.66 -6.94 17.01
C HIS A 334 33.91 -7.33 17.84
N GLU A 335 34.93 -6.46 17.96
CA GLU A 335 36.13 -6.76 18.76
C GLU A 335 35.93 -6.49 20.28
N LYS A 336 34.95 -5.66 20.68
CA LYS A 336 34.74 -5.30 22.10
C LYS A 336 34.14 -6.41 22.97
N PHE A 337 33.52 -7.43 22.39
CA PHE A 337 32.92 -8.55 23.16
C PHE A 337 33.79 -9.81 23.20
N ALA A 338 34.85 -9.90 22.38
CA ALA A 338 35.79 -11.02 22.42
C ALA A 338 36.83 -10.88 23.56
N ALA A 339 37.10 -9.64 24.00
CA ALA A 339 38.13 -9.35 25.00
C ALA A 339 37.69 -9.55 26.46
N SER A 340 36.41 -9.85 26.73
CA SER A 340 35.91 -10.09 28.11
C SER A 340 35.83 -11.56 28.51
N ARG A 341 36.32 -12.49 27.67
CA ARG A 341 36.17 -13.95 27.88
C ARG A 341 37.46 -14.73 28.11
N LYS A 342 38.59 -14.06 28.33
CA LYS A 342 39.84 -14.72 28.75
C LYS A 342 40.53 -13.96 29.89
N LYS A 343 40.13 -14.29 31.13
CA LYS A 343 40.96 -14.16 32.34
C LYS A 343 40.51 -15.22 33.35
N THR A 344 41.18 -16.37 33.28
CA THR A 344 41.64 -17.21 34.39
C THR A 344 42.87 -17.92 33.88
#